data_AF-A0A0C3NQE8-F1
#
_entry.id   AF-A0A0C3NQE8-F1
#
_cell.length_a   1.000
_cell.length_b   1.000
_cell.length_c   1.000
_cell.angle_alpha   90.00
_cell.angle_beta   90.00
_cell.angle_gamma   90.00
#
_symmetry.space_group_name_H-M   'P 1'
#
loop_
_entity.id
_entity.type
_entity.pdbx_description
1 polymer ?
#
loop_
_entity_poly.entity_id
_entity_poly.type
_entity_poly.pdbx_seq_one_letter_code
_entity_poly.pdbx_strand_id
1 'polypeptide(L)'
;REYVFVDTPGFDNPDRPARDTLNTIADWLERKYRGGALLTGVVYTHRITSPRMDGLLRESLEIFCCICVAKAAGRVRLVTTMWGRVKDPRAAETMVSQLAENFWKPLLNAGARHMRFENSKQSAWDIVEDLVVEGQPLLLQQELVDETRNLYEMFAGHALYLQLQKLL
;
A
#
# COMPACT_ATOMS: atom_id res chain seq x y z
N ARG A 1 23.82 3.12 -7.27
CA ARG A 1 22.75 3.70 -6.44
C ARG A 1 22.68 2.87 -5.16
N GLU A 2 22.56 3.51 -4.01
CA GLU A 2 22.34 2.82 -2.74
C GLU A 2 20.84 2.69 -2.52
N TYR A 3 20.39 1.52 -2.07
CA TYR A 3 18.98 1.24 -1.82
C TYR A 3 18.80 0.81 -0.38
N VAL A 4 17.82 1.41 0.30
CA VAL A 4 17.41 1.02 1.65
C VAL A 4 15.99 0.49 1.55
N PHE A 5 15.82 -0.79 1.89
CA PHE A 5 14.52 -1.43 1.97
C PHE A 5 14.08 -1.50 3.43
N VAL A 6 12.81 -1.20 3.66
CA VAL A 6 12.20 -1.19 4.98
C VAL A 6 11.06 -2.18 4.94
N ASP A 7 11.19 -3.25 5.72
CA ASP A 7 10.11 -4.19 5.92
C ASP A 7 9.19 -3.68 7.04
N THR A 8 7.87 -3.78 6.84
CA THR A 8 6.87 -3.25 7.77
C THR A 8 6.02 -4.39 8.31
N PRO A 9 5.57 -4.32 9.57
CA PRO A 9 4.58 -5.27 10.08
C PRO A 9 3.32 -5.27 9.21
N GLY A 10 2.73 -6.45 8.99
CA GLY A 10 1.44 -6.59 8.33
C GLY A 10 0.26 -6.11 9.19
N PHE A 11 -0.83 -5.73 8.53
CA PHE A 11 -2.10 -5.37 9.18
C PHE A 11 -3.03 -6.57 9.40
N ASP A 12 -2.67 -7.75 8.88
CA ASP A 12 -3.43 -9.00 8.93
C ASP A 12 -3.17 -9.83 10.20
N ASN A 13 -2.51 -9.25 11.21
CA ASN A 13 -2.21 -9.93 12.47
C ASN A 13 -3.43 -9.89 13.41
N PRO A 14 -4.07 -11.04 13.74
CA PRO A 14 -5.24 -11.08 14.61
C PRO A 14 -4.93 -10.66 16.07
N ASP A 15 -3.69 -10.80 16.52
CA ASP A 15 -3.26 -10.45 17.88
C ASP A 15 -2.85 -8.98 18.00
N ARG A 16 -2.83 -8.24 16.88
CA ARG A 16 -2.40 -6.85 16.84
C ARG A 16 -3.43 -5.99 16.09
N PRO A 17 -4.12 -5.08 16.80
CA PRO A 17 -5.03 -4.14 16.16
C PRO A 17 -4.32 -3.35 15.04
N ALA A 18 -5.00 -3.16 13.90
CA ALA A 18 -4.46 -2.45 12.74
C ALA A 18 -3.91 -1.06 13.10
N ARG A 19 -4.51 -0.41 14.11
CA ARG A 19 -4.03 0.86 14.69
C ARG A 19 -2.61 0.80 15.25
N ASP A 20 -2.25 -0.29 15.92
CA ASP A 20 -0.96 -0.39 16.60
C ASP A 20 0.13 -0.65 15.56
N THR A 21 -0.20 -1.41 14.51
CA THR A 21 0.60 -1.52 13.28
C THR A 21 0.81 -0.17 12.63
N LEU A 22 -0.25 0.60 12.44
CA LEU A 22 -0.13 1.92 11.85
C LEU A 22 0.77 2.86 12.66
N ASN A 23 0.54 2.96 13.98
CA ASN A 23 1.34 3.81 14.86
C ASN A 23 2.82 3.42 14.80
N THR A 24 3.12 2.12 14.74
CA THR A 24 4.51 1.64 14.62
C THR A 24 5.17 2.13 13.33
N ILE A 25 4.44 2.07 12.21
CA ILE A 25 4.93 2.52 10.91
C ILE A 25 5.10 4.05 10.89
N ALA A 26 4.11 4.78 11.41
CA ALA A 26 4.12 6.24 11.48
C ALA A 26 5.27 6.77 12.36
N ASP A 27 5.45 6.24 13.57
CA ASP A 27 6.53 6.60 14.48
C ASP A 27 7.91 6.35 13.86
N TRP A 28 8.05 5.26 13.09
CA TRP A 28 9.29 4.95 12.40
C TRP A 28 9.56 5.94 11.27
N LEU A 29 8.55 6.24 10.44
CA LEU A 29 8.64 7.20 9.34
C LEU A 29 8.96 8.61 9.85
N GLU A 30 8.36 9.03 10.96
CA GLU A 30 8.64 10.29 11.63
C GLU A 30 10.11 10.41 12.03
N ARG A 31 10.63 9.42 12.76
CA ARG A 31 12.02 9.43 13.22
C ARG A 31 13.00 9.50 12.05
N LYS A 32 12.71 8.80 10.95
CA LYS A 32 13.55 8.83 9.74
C LYS A 32 13.47 10.16 9.02
N TYR A 33 12.29 10.74 8.91
CA TYR A 33 12.10 12.06 8.31
C TYR A 33 12.87 13.15 9.08
N ARG A 34 12.74 13.17 10.42
CA ARG A 34 13.50 14.10 11.28
C ARG A 34 15.02 13.90 11.19
N GLY A 35 15.47 12.68 10.86
CA GLY A 35 16.86 12.36 10.57
C GLY A 35 17.32 12.69 9.14
N GLY A 36 16.49 13.30 8.31
CA GLY A 36 16.81 13.69 6.93
C GLY A 36 16.66 12.56 5.88
N ALA A 37 16.18 11.38 6.28
CA ALA A 37 15.98 10.26 5.36
C ALA A 37 14.58 10.32 4.73
N LEU A 38 14.55 10.44 3.40
CA LEU A 38 13.32 10.59 2.62
C LEU A 38 12.85 9.24 2.04
N LEU A 39 11.57 8.95 2.20
CA LEU A 39 10.89 7.85 1.54
C LEU A 39 10.74 8.21 0.05
N THR A 40 11.13 7.29 -0.82
CA THR A 40 11.13 7.52 -2.28
C THR A 40 10.04 6.73 -2.99
N GLY A 41 9.50 5.69 -2.37
CA GLY A 41 8.42 4.89 -2.94
C GLY A 41 7.90 3.85 -1.96
N VAL A 42 6.77 3.25 -2.32
CA VAL A 42 6.09 2.24 -1.51
C VAL A 42 5.73 1.06 -2.40
N VAL A 43 6.05 -0.15 -1.93
CA VAL A 43 5.64 -1.40 -2.57
C VAL A 43 4.58 -2.05 -1.69
N TYR A 44 3.34 -2.07 -2.15
CA TYR A 44 2.26 -2.81 -1.51
C TYR A 44 2.14 -4.17 -2.17
N THR A 45 2.30 -5.26 -1.40
CA THR A 45 2.26 -6.61 -1.97
C THR A 45 0.92 -7.29 -1.71
N HIS A 46 0.44 -8.06 -2.69
CA HIS A 46 -0.75 -8.88 -2.57
C HIS A 46 -0.51 -10.27 -3.18
N ARG A 47 -0.79 -11.34 -2.44
CA ARG A 47 -0.66 -12.71 -2.97
C ARG A 47 -1.82 -12.99 -3.93
N ILE A 48 -1.53 -13.33 -5.18
CA ILE A 48 -2.59 -13.57 -6.18
C ILE A 48 -3.42 -14.83 -5.90
N THR A 49 -2.90 -15.74 -5.07
CA THR A 49 -3.56 -16.98 -4.68
C THR A 49 -4.54 -16.83 -3.51
N SER A 50 -4.69 -15.62 -2.95
CA SER A 50 -5.61 -15.39 -1.84
C SER A 50 -7.06 -15.55 -2.32
N PRO A 51 -7.91 -16.36 -1.65
CA PRO A 51 -9.21 -16.78 -2.18
C PRO A 51 -10.29 -15.67 -2.25
N ARG A 52 -10.01 -14.46 -1.76
CA ARG A 52 -10.75 -13.18 -1.95
C ARG A 52 -10.01 -12.10 -1.14
N MET A 53 -10.32 -10.83 -1.39
CA MET A 53 -10.07 -9.78 -0.39
C MET A 53 -10.96 -10.05 0.82
N ASP A 54 -10.40 -10.66 1.86
CA ASP A 54 -11.08 -10.83 3.14
C ASP A 54 -11.29 -9.47 3.85
N GLY A 55 -12.08 -9.45 4.92
CA GLY A 55 -12.38 -8.21 5.64
C GLY A 55 -11.15 -7.49 6.18
N LEU A 56 -10.13 -8.25 6.60
CA LEU A 56 -8.89 -7.73 7.19
C LEU A 56 -7.96 -7.15 6.11
N LEU A 57 -7.84 -7.79 4.95
CA LEU A 57 -7.10 -7.27 3.79
C LEU A 57 -7.75 -6.01 3.24
N ARG A 58 -9.09 -5.91 3.28
CA ARG A 58 -9.80 -4.69 2.91
C ARG A 58 -9.48 -3.56 3.88
N GLU A 59 -9.61 -3.79 5.19
CA GLU A 59 -9.28 -2.80 6.21
C GLU A 59 -7.81 -2.34 6.11
N SER A 60 -6.88 -3.28 5.92
CA SER A 60 -5.47 -3.00 5.66
C SER A 60 -5.26 -2.10 4.44
N LEU A 61 -5.96 -2.38 3.35
CA LEU A 61 -5.82 -1.59 2.12
C LEU A 61 -6.47 -0.22 2.26
N GLU A 62 -7.63 -0.12 2.93
CA GLU A 62 -8.28 1.16 3.23
C GLU A 62 -7.35 2.05 4.06
N ILE A 63 -6.69 1.47 5.08
CA ILE A 63 -5.68 2.18 5.89
C ILE A 63 -4.53 2.67 5.00
N PHE A 64 -4.00 1.77 4.17
CA PHE A 64 -2.93 2.10 3.22
C PHE A 64 -3.33 3.19 2.22
N CYS A 65 -4.57 3.15 1.71
CA CYS A 65 -5.12 4.16 0.81
C CYS A 65 -5.18 5.53 1.49
N CYS A 66 -5.72 5.64 2.71
CA CYS A 66 -5.76 6.91 3.43
C CYS A 66 -4.38 7.55 3.56
N ILE A 67 -3.37 6.72 3.81
CA ILE A 67 -1.97 7.14 3.94
C ILE A 67 -1.45 7.63 2.57
N CYS A 68 -1.61 6.85 1.50
CA CYS A 68 -0.94 7.12 0.22
C CYS A 68 -1.69 8.02 -0.78
N VAL A 69 -3.02 8.19 -0.66
CA VAL A 69 -3.87 8.84 -1.69
C VAL A 69 -3.67 10.36 -1.78
N ALA A 70 -3.22 11.04 -0.73
CA ALA A 70 -3.18 12.50 -0.72
C ALA A 70 -2.25 13.10 -1.80
N LYS A 71 -0.99 12.63 -1.93
CA LYS A 71 -0.02 13.12 -2.94
C LYS A 71 1.06 12.10 -3.34
N ALA A 72 1.00 10.88 -2.82
CA ALA A 72 2.07 9.89 -2.94
C ALA A 72 1.74 8.72 -3.87
N ALA A 73 0.49 8.60 -4.34
CA ALA A 73 0.02 7.46 -5.11
C ALA A 73 0.86 7.20 -6.38
N GLY A 74 1.38 8.24 -7.06
CA GLY A 74 2.34 8.10 -8.16
C GLY A 74 3.58 7.23 -7.86
N ARG A 75 3.92 7.09 -6.58
CA ARG A 75 5.08 6.35 -6.06
C ARG A 75 4.67 5.10 -5.28
N VAL A 76 3.47 4.61 -5.54
CA VAL A 76 3.01 3.32 -5.04
C VAL A 76 3.08 2.31 -6.18
N ARG A 77 3.69 1.16 -5.91
CA ARG A 77 3.54 -0.05 -6.73
C ARG A 77 2.68 -1.06 -6.01
N LEU A 78 1.56 -1.40 -6.62
CA LEU A 78 0.68 -2.48 -6.23
C LEU A 78 1.23 -3.74 -6.88
N VAL A 79 1.85 -4.62 -6.10
CA VAL A 79 2.60 -5.76 -6.61
C VAL A 79 1.87 -7.06 -6.32
N THR A 80 1.47 -7.79 -7.35
CA THR A 80 0.94 -9.14 -7.18
C THR A 80 2.08 -10.16 -7.12
N THR A 81 2.06 -11.04 -6.12
CA THR A 81 3.10 -12.03 -5.83
C THR A 81 2.54 -13.47 -5.90
N MET A 82 3.43 -14.46 -5.76
CA MET A 82 3.09 -15.90 -5.70
C MET A 82 2.48 -16.48 -6.99
N TRP A 83 2.77 -15.88 -8.14
CA TRP A 83 2.29 -16.34 -9.45
C TRP A 83 2.71 -17.77 -9.81
N GLY A 84 3.89 -18.22 -9.33
CA GLY A 84 4.32 -19.62 -9.49
C GLY A 84 3.48 -20.66 -8.72
N ARG A 85 2.53 -20.22 -7.89
CA ARG A 85 1.59 -21.10 -7.15
C ARG A 85 0.17 -21.10 -7.73
N VAL A 86 -0.05 -20.39 -8.84
CA VAL A 86 -1.34 -20.28 -9.50
C VAL A 86 -1.67 -21.60 -10.20
N LYS A 87 -2.83 -22.17 -9.85
CA LYS A 87 -3.36 -23.38 -10.50
C LYS A 87 -4.17 -23.07 -11.77
N ASP A 88 -4.91 -21.97 -11.74
CA ASP A 88 -5.72 -21.47 -12.86
C ASP A 88 -5.28 -20.04 -13.20
N PRO A 89 -4.47 -19.88 -14.27
CA PRO A 89 -4.03 -18.56 -14.72
C PRO A 89 -5.19 -17.61 -15.06
N ARG A 90 -6.29 -18.11 -15.63
CA ARG A 90 -7.42 -17.25 -16.01
C ARG A 90 -8.13 -16.70 -14.77
N ALA A 91 -8.31 -17.52 -13.76
CA ALA A 91 -8.84 -17.08 -12.47
C ALA A 91 -7.93 -16.05 -11.80
N ALA A 92 -6.60 -16.24 -11.88
CA ALA A 92 -5.64 -15.29 -11.33
C ALA A 92 -5.68 -13.94 -12.06
N GLU A 93 -5.74 -13.92 -13.40
CA GLU A 93 -5.90 -12.67 -14.16
C GLU A 93 -7.23 -11.98 -13.85
N THR A 94 -8.32 -12.75 -13.69
CA THR A 94 -9.61 -12.21 -13.27
C THR A 94 -9.52 -11.55 -11.88
N MET A 95 -8.75 -12.14 -10.96
CA MET A 95 -8.50 -11.55 -9.64
C MET A 95 -7.74 -10.22 -9.75
N VAL A 96 -6.75 -10.10 -10.65
CA VAL A 96 -6.06 -8.82 -10.89
C VAL A 96 -7.05 -7.76 -11.36
N SER A 97 -7.92 -8.08 -12.32
CA SER A 97 -8.95 -7.16 -12.80
C SER A 97 -9.89 -6.73 -11.67
N GLN A 98 -10.33 -7.66 -10.82
CA GLN A 98 -11.18 -7.34 -9.67
C GLN A 98 -10.49 -6.44 -8.64
N LEU A 99 -9.20 -6.67 -8.39
CA LEU A 99 -8.39 -5.80 -7.52
C LEU A 99 -8.30 -4.40 -8.12
N ALA A 100 -7.99 -4.29 -9.41
CA ALA A 100 -7.85 -3.01 -10.12
C ALA A 100 -9.16 -2.21 -10.18
N GLU A 101 -10.27 -2.86 -10.51
CA GLU A 101 -11.57 -2.19 -10.73
C GLU A 101 -12.28 -1.79 -9.44
N ASN A 102 -12.02 -2.49 -8.33
CA ASN A 102 -12.72 -2.26 -7.07
C ASN A 102 -11.81 -1.63 -6.01
N PHE A 103 -10.76 -2.35 -5.64
CA PHE A 103 -10.01 -2.07 -4.42
C PHE A 103 -8.87 -1.07 -4.65
N TRP A 104 -8.17 -1.21 -5.76
CA TRP A 104 -7.04 -0.36 -6.13
C TRP A 104 -7.44 0.83 -6.98
N LYS A 105 -8.68 0.89 -7.45
CA LYS A 105 -9.18 1.97 -8.33
C LYS A 105 -8.84 3.37 -7.81
N PRO A 106 -9.03 3.72 -6.51
CA PRO A 106 -8.65 5.04 -6.01
C PRO A 106 -7.14 5.32 -6.14
N LEU A 107 -6.30 4.33 -5.81
CA LEU A 107 -4.84 4.45 -5.91
C LEU A 107 -4.37 4.54 -7.36
N LEU A 108 -4.92 3.71 -8.25
CA LEU A 108 -4.61 3.71 -9.68
C LEU A 108 -5.02 5.05 -10.31
N ASN A 109 -6.20 5.58 -9.99
CA ASN A 109 -6.65 6.90 -10.45
C ASN A 109 -5.74 8.02 -9.94
N ALA A 110 -5.15 7.87 -8.75
CA ALA A 110 -4.20 8.82 -8.17
C ALA A 110 -2.74 8.62 -8.65
N GLY A 111 -2.50 7.69 -9.58
CA GLY A 111 -1.20 7.50 -10.26
C GLY A 111 -0.39 6.28 -9.80
N ALA A 112 -0.91 5.45 -8.89
CA ALA A 112 -0.28 4.18 -8.56
C ALA A 112 -0.24 3.26 -9.78
N ARG A 113 0.74 2.34 -9.81
CA ARG A 113 0.86 1.36 -10.88
C ARG A 113 0.79 -0.06 -10.32
N HIS A 114 0.06 -0.92 -11.02
CA HIS A 114 0.10 -2.37 -10.77
C HIS A 114 1.30 -2.99 -11.49
N MET A 115 1.99 -3.90 -10.82
CA MET A 115 3.07 -4.71 -11.40
C MET A 115 2.97 -6.16 -10.91
N ARG A 116 3.45 -7.09 -11.72
CA ARG A 116 3.51 -8.52 -11.39
C ARG A 116 4.93 -8.90 -10.99
N PHE A 117 5.08 -9.51 -9.82
CA PHE A 117 6.35 -10.11 -9.41
C PHE A 117 6.45 -11.56 -9.89
N GLU A 118 7.33 -11.79 -10.86
CA GLU A 118 7.52 -13.08 -11.54
C GLU A 118 8.46 -14.04 -10.79
N ASN A 119 8.69 -13.81 -9.50
CA ASN A 119 9.61 -14.60 -8.67
C ASN A 119 11.04 -14.66 -9.26
N SER A 120 11.46 -13.58 -9.94
CA SER A 120 12.79 -13.46 -10.56
C SER A 120 13.49 -12.20 -10.07
N LYS A 121 14.83 -12.25 -10.02
CA LYS A 121 15.66 -11.09 -9.69
C LYS A 121 15.36 -9.90 -10.63
N GLN A 122 15.15 -10.18 -11.91
CA GLN A 122 14.84 -9.13 -12.89
C GLN A 122 13.53 -8.42 -12.54
N SER A 123 12.44 -9.18 -12.34
CA SER A 123 11.14 -8.57 -12.00
C SER A 123 11.16 -7.78 -10.69
N ALA A 124 11.99 -8.16 -9.71
CA ALA A 124 12.17 -7.37 -8.50
C ALA A 124 12.82 -6.01 -8.80
N TRP A 125 13.87 -5.99 -9.61
CA TRP A 125 14.52 -4.74 -9.99
C TRP A 125 13.66 -3.87 -10.89
N ASP A 126 12.90 -4.47 -11.83
CA ASP A 126 11.96 -3.72 -12.66
C ASP A 126 10.95 -2.94 -11.79
N ILE A 127 10.43 -3.57 -10.72
CA ILE A 127 9.52 -2.91 -9.77
C ILE A 127 10.20 -1.76 -9.02
N VAL A 128 11.43 -1.97 -8.56
CA VAL A 128 12.18 -0.97 -7.78
C VAL A 128 12.59 0.20 -8.66
N GLU A 129 13.08 -0.05 -9.86
CA GLU A 129 13.52 0.98 -10.80
C GLU A 129 12.36 1.82 -11.31
N ASP A 130 11.18 1.21 -11.49
CA ASP A 130 9.96 1.92 -11.85
C ASP A 130 9.49 2.91 -10.76
N LEU A 131 9.89 2.71 -9.49
CA LEU A 131 9.64 3.64 -8.37
C LEU A 131 10.59 4.83 -8.31
N VAL A 132 11.79 4.73 -8.87
CA VAL A 132 12.83 5.76 -8.71
C VAL A 132 12.56 6.93 -9.65
N VAL A 133 11.77 7.89 -9.19
CA VAL A 133 11.70 9.23 -9.77
C VAL A 133 12.65 10.14 -8.99
N GLU A 134 13.63 10.73 -9.67
CA GLU A 134 14.65 11.57 -9.02
C GLU A 134 14.04 12.82 -8.35
N GLY A 135 14.51 13.13 -7.14
CA GLY A 135 14.58 14.51 -6.66
C GLY A 135 13.37 15.10 -5.93
N GLN A 136 12.38 14.31 -5.51
CA GLN A 136 11.22 14.85 -4.78
C GLN A 136 10.94 14.02 -3.51
N PRO A 137 10.84 14.61 -2.31
CA PRO A 137 10.41 13.91 -1.09
C PRO A 137 8.97 13.39 -1.26
N LEU A 138 8.66 12.26 -0.63
CA LEU A 138 7.30 11.72 -0.58
C LEU A 138 6.62 12.39 0.61
N LEU A 139 5.62 13.25 0.35
CA LEU A 139 4.97 14.10 1.37
C LEU A 139 4.31 13.31 2.50
N LEU A 140 4.14 12.00 2.34
CA LEU A 140 3.70 11.06 3.37
C LEU A 140 4.45 11.17 4.69
N GLN A 141 5.77 11.35 4.64
CA GLN A 141 6.55 11.44 5.87
C GLN A 141 6.31 12.73 6.64
N GLN A 142 5.96 13.81 5.96
CA GLN A 142 5.62 15.08 6.60
C GLN A 142 4.14 15.07 7.04
N GLU A 143 3.24 14.60 6.17
CA GLU A 143 1.81 14.47 6.45
C GLU A 143 1.55 13.47 7.60
N LEU A 144 2.23 12.32 7.69
CA LEU A 144 2.11 11.42 8.84
C LEU A 144 2.63 12.04 10.14
N VAL A 145 3.63 12.92 10.09
CA VAL A 145 4.15 13.63 11.27
C VAL A 145 3.20 14.71 11.75
N ASP A 146 2.61 15.46 10.81
CA ASP A 146 1.68 16.55 11.11
C ASP A 146 0.26 16.01 11.43
N GLU A 147 -0.16 14.91 10.78
CA GLU A 147 -1.49 14.30 10.87
C GLU A 147 -1.57 13.10 11.82
N THR A 148 -0.50 12.58 12.41
CA THR A 148 -0.61 11.51 13.44
C THR A 148 -1.53 11.88 14.61
N ARG A 149 -1.75 13.19 14.84
CA ARG A 149 -2.75 13.70 15.79
C ARG A 149 -4.21 13.61 15.30
N ASN A 150 -4.47 13.56 13.99
CA ASN A 150 -5.78 13.57 13.33
C ASN A 150 -6.07 12.36 12.43
N LEU A 151 -5.09 11.46 12.25
CA LEU A 151 -5.19 10.26 11.43
C LEU A 151 -6.42 9.43 11.80
N TYR A 152 -6.75 9.35 13.09
CA TYR A 152 -7.97 8.69 13.56
C TYR A 152 -9.28 9.33 13.11
N GLU A 153 -9.37 10.66 13.09
CA GLU A 153 -10.55 11.36 12.58
C GLU A 153 -10.67 11.17 11.06
N MET A 154 -9.53 11.13 10.36
CA MET A 154 -9.47 10.81 8.94
C MET A 154 -9.87 9.36 8.65
N PHE A 155 -9.37 8.38 9.42
CA PHE A 155 -9.77 6.97 9.32
C PHE A 155 -11.24 6.79 9.67
N ALA A 156 -11.74 7.41 10.74
CA ALA A 156 -13.13 7.34 11.14
C ALA A 156 -14.04 7.99 10.08
N GLY A 157 -13.65 9.14 9.53
CA GLY A 157 -14.37 9.83 8.46
C GLY A 157 -14.37 9.05 7.16
N HIS A 158 -13.25 8.43 6.78
CA HIS A 158 -13.15 7.62 5.57
C HIS A 158 -13.86 6.27 5.72
N ALA A 159 -13.74 5.61 6.87
CA ALA A 159 -14.48 4.40 7.19
C ALA A 159 -16.01 4.66 7.21
N LEU A 160 -16.44 5.79 7.79
CA LEU A 160 -17.84 6.23 7.76
C LEU A 160 -18.31 6.52 6.33
N TYR A 161 -17.49 7.20 5.52
CA TYR A 161 -17.76 7.46 4.10
C TYR A 161 -17.93 6.15 3.30
N LEU A 162 -17.05 5.18 3.51
CA LEU A 162 -17.12 3.87 2.86
C LEU A 162 -18.30 3.01 3.36
N GLN A 163 -18.70 3.15 4.63
CA GLN A 163 -19.92 2.54 5.16
C GLN A 163 -21.17 3.15 4.52
N LEU A 164 -21.22 4.48 4.33
CA LEU A 164 -22.32 5.17 3.68
C LEU A 164 -22.44 4.80 2.19
N GLN A 165 -21.32 4.59 1.48
CA GLN A 165 -21.34 4.11 0.10
C GLN A 165 -21.83 2.66 -0.06
N LYS A 166 -21.76 1.83 0.98
CA LYS A 166 -22.31 0.46 0.96
C LYS A 166 -23.83 0.41 1.22
N LEU A 167 -24.41 1.53 1.66
CA LEU A 167 -25.84 1.67 1.98
C LEU A 167 -26.65 2.35 0.86
N LEU A 168 -25.99 2.72 -0.25
CA LEU A 168 -26.56 3.27 -1.47
C LEU A 168 -26.39 2.26 -2.62
#